data_AF-A0A2A5IZL2-F1
#
_entry.id   AF-A0A2A5IZL2-F1
#
_cell.length_a   1.000
_cell.length_b   1.000
_cell.length_c   1.000
_cell.angle_alpha   90.00
_cell.angle_beta   90.00
_cell.angle_gamma   90.00
#
_symmetry.space_group_name_H-M   'P 1'
#
loop_
_entity.id
_entity.type
_entity.pdbx_description
1 polymer ?
#
loop_
_entity_poly.entity_id
_entity_poly.type
_entity_poly.pdbx_seq_one_letter_code
_entity_poly.pdbx_strand_id
1 'polypeptide(L)'
;MTANVFQDQMQKLFQAAYEKGVEDGRTKYALKPVLTRKEAMEVLRCKETKMAELVARSDFPKNPMLGRNIPTKQLLEWIDLHTEWMKENTDYFKKGVTA
;
A
#
# COMPACT_ATOMS: atom_id res chain seq x y z
N MET A 1 -41.35 17.44 -21.64
CA MET A 1 -40.83 17.01 -20.32
C MET A 1 -39.78 15.88 -20.41
N THR A 2 -39.24 15.54 -21.57
CA THR A 2 -38.40 14.34 -21.78
C THR A 2 -36.89 14.59 -21.70
N ALA A 3 -36.40 15.75 -22.15
CA ALA A 3 -34.97 16.08 -22.15
C ALA A 3 -34.36 16.16 -20.74
N ASN A 4 -35.07 16.77 -19.78
CA ASN A 4 -34.60 16.89 -18.39
C ASN A 4 -34.55 15.52 -17.70
N VAL A 5 -35.51 14.62 -17.97
CA VAL A 5 -35.51 13.27 -17.41
C VAL A 5 -34.32 12.46 -17.94
N PHE A 6 -34.01 12.59 -19.23
CA PHE A 6 -32.86 11.93 -19.83
C PHE A 6 -31.53 12.46 -19.26
N GLN A 7 -31.40 13.78 -19.11
CA GLN A 7 -30.22 14.41 -18.52
C GLN A 7 -30.00 13.97 -17.07
N ASP A 8 -31.06 13.94 -16.26
CA ASP A 8 -31.01 13.45 -14.88
C ASP A 8 -30.61 11.97 -14.80
N GLN A 9 -31.13 11.13 -15.70
CA GLN A 9 -30.77 9.71 -15.76
C GLN A 9 -29.30 9.52 -16.16
N MET A 10 -28.80 10.32 -17.12
CA MET A 10 -27.39 10.29 -17.52
C MET A 10 -26.47 10.74 -16.40
N GLN A 11 -26.81 11.81 -15.68
CA GLN A 11 -26.03 12.27 -14.54
C GLN A 11 -25.96 11.19 -13.44
N LYS A 12 -27.07 10.52 -13.14
CA LYS A 12 -27.09 9.41 -12.18
C LYS A 12 -26.23 8.22 -12.63
N LEU A 13 -26.26 7.89 -13.93
CA LEU A 13 -25.47 6.80 -14.47
C LEU A 13 -23.97 7.09 -14.39
N PHE A 14 -23.55 8.31 -14.74
CA PHE A 14 -22.15 8.72 -14.61
C PHE A 14 -21.68 8.77 -13.16
N GLN A 15 -22.53 9.27 -12.25
CA GLN A 15 -22.21 9.28 -10.82
C GLN A 15 -22.02 7.86 -10.29
N ALA A 16 -22.92 6.94 -10.62
CA ALA A 16 -22.81 5.54 -10.20
C ALA A 16 -21.55 4.85 -10.79
N ALA A 17 -21.22 5.11 -12.05
CA ALA A 17 -20.01 4.59 -12.68
C ALA A 17 -18.74 5.15 -12.02
N TYR A 18 -18.74 6.44 -11.69
CA TYR A 18 -17.64 7.09 -10.97
C TYR A 18 -17.46 6.50 -9.57
N GLU A 19 -18.53 6.43 -8.78
CA GLU A 19 -18.50 5.88 -7.41
C GLU A 19 -18.00 4.43 -7.41
N LYS A 20 -18.52 3.61 -8.32
CA LYS A 20 -18.04 2.23 -8.49
C LYS A 20 -16.58 2.17 -8.88
N GLY A 21 -16.12 3.03 -9.79
CA GLY A 21 -14.71 3.12 -10.17
C GLY A 21 -13.81 3.50 -8.99
N VAL A 22 -14.25 4.43 -8.14
CA VAL A 22 -13.54 4.82 -6.92
C VAL A 22 -13.50 3.67 -5.91
N GLU A 23 -14.60 2.95 -5.72
CA GLU A 23 -14.68 1.80 -4.82
C GLU A 23 -13.78 0.64 -5.31
N ASP A 24 -13.82 0.31 -6.60
CA ASP A 24 -12.94 -0.67 -7.22
C ASP A 24 -11.47 -0.25 -7.07
N GLY A 25 -11.16 1.04 -7.25
CA GLY A 25 -9.85 1.62 -6.98
C GLY A 25 -9.37 1.38 -5.54
N ARG A 26 -10.26 1.62 -4.57
CA ARG A 26 -9.98 1.49 -3.13
C ARG A 26 -9.90 0.05 -2.65
N THR A 27 -10.54 -0.90 -3.32
CA THR A 27 -10.67 -2.28 -2.83
C THR A 27 -9.82 -3.26 -3.62
N LYS A 28 -9.84 -3.17 -4.96
CA LYS A 28 -9.16 -4.11 -5.85
C LYS A 28 -7.69 -3.79 -6.03
N TYR A 29 -7.32 -2.51 -5.99
CA TYR A 29 -5.95 -2.05 -6.22
C TYR A 29 -5.25 -1.55 -4.96
N ALA A 30 -5.95 -1.48 -3.83
CA ALA A 30 -5.31 -1.16 -2.57
C ALA A 30 -4.37 -2.28 -2.12
N LEU A 31 -3.20 -1.87 -1.64
CA LEU A 31 -2.29 -2.77 -0.94
C LEU A 31 -3.00 -3.35 0.26
N LYS A 32 -2.99 -4.68 0.37
CA LYS A 32 -3.54 -5.38 1.54
C LYS A 32 -2.84 -4.89 2.80
N PRO A 33 -3.51 -4.78 3.96
CA PRO A 33 -2.88 -4.33 5.20
C PRO A 33 -1.72 -5.24 5.67
N VAL A 34 -1.81 -6.52 5.33
CA VAL A 34 -0.82 -7.55 5.64
C VAL A 34 -0.54 -8.34 4.38
N LEU A 35 0.73 -8.46 4.04
CA LEU A 35 1.23 -9.15 2.85
C LEU A 35 1.77 -10.52 3.22
N THR A 36 1.46 -11.49 2.38
CA THR A 36 2.23 -12.72 2.29
C THR A 36 3.60 -12.45 1.68
N ARG A 37 4.50 -13.43 1.78
CA ARG A 37 5.82 -13.36 1.13
C ARG A 37 5.72 -13.13 -0.38
N LYS A 38 4.74 -13.73 -1.06
CA LYS A 38 4.55 -13.59 -2.51
C LYS A 38 4.09 -12.17 -2.87
N GLU A 39 3.12 -11.62 -2.13
CA GLU A 39 2.64 -10.26 -2.36
C GLU A 39 3.72 -9.22 -2.06
N ALA A 40 4.50 -9.41 -1.00
CA ALA A 40 5.64 -8.53 -0.72
C ALA A 40 6.71 -8.58 -1.83
N MET A 41 6.90 -9.72 -2.51
CA MET A 41 7.78 -9.80 -3.68
C MET A 41 7.24 -9.00 -4.88
N GLU A 42 5.93 -8.95 -5.06
CA GLU A 42 5.29 -8.13 -6.11
C GLU A 42 5.49 -6.63 -5.81
N VAL A 43 5.35 -6.23 -4.55
CA VAL A 43 5.58 -4.84 -4.11
C VAL A 43 7.04 -4.43 -4.28
N LEU A 44 7.97 -5.25 -3.78
CA LEU A 44 9.41 -4.96 -3.82
C LEU A 44 10.05 -5.25 -5.18
N ARG A 45 9.29 -5.87 -6.11
CA ARG A 45 9.75 -6.33 -7.43
C ARG A 45 11.04 -7.16 -7.36
N CYS A 46 11.12 -8.06 -6.39
CA CYS A 46 12.30 -8.87 -6.15
C CYS A 46 12.03 -10.37 -6.36
N LYS A 47 13.08 -11.14 -6.66
CA LYS A 47 13.00 -12.60 -6.79
C LYS A 47 13.07 -13.29 -5.43
N GLU A 48 12.67 -14.56 -5.41
CA GLU A 48 12.55 -15.35 -4.19
C GLU A 48 13.84 -15.41 -3.35
N THR A 49 15.01 -15.54 -4.00
CA THR A 49 16.31 -15.54 -3.32
C THR A 49 16.53 -14.25 -2.53
N LYS A 50 16.31 -13.09 -3.16
CA LYS A 50 16.45 -11.79 -2.49
C LYS A 50 15.41 -11.64 -1.37
N MET A 51 14.19 -12.12 -1.58
CA MET A 51 13.17 -12.12 -0.53
C MET A 51 13.56 -13.03 0.65
N ALA A 52 14.30 -14.11 0.42
CA ALA A 52 14.79 -14.98 1.49
C ALA A 52 15.82 -14.27 2.34
N GLU A 53 16.78 -13.62 1.69
CA GLU A 53 17.78 -12.78 2.34
C GLU A 53 17.13 -11.66 3.16
N LEU A 54 16.17 -10.92 2.59
CA LEU A 54 15.47 -9.84 3.28
C LEU A 54 14.71 -10.34 4.52
N VAL A 55 13.89 -11.38 4.37
CA VAL A 55 13.12 -11.96 5.49
C VAL A 55 14.03 -12.59 6.55
N ALA A 56 15.24 -13.02 6.19
CA ALA A 56 16.20 -13.56 7.16
C ALA A 56 16.80 -12.48 8.07
N ARG A 57 16.81 -11.20 7.64
CA ARG A 57 17.30 -10.10 8.47
C ARG A 57 16.49 -9.98 9.76
N SER A 58 17.17 -9.54 10.83
CA SER A 58 16.58 -9.35 12.15
C SER A 58 15.68 -8.12 12.22
N ASP A 59 16.00 -7.08 11.44
CA ASP A 59 15.30 -5.80 11.38
C ASP A 59 14.13 -5.77 10.36
N PHE A 60 13.99 -6.81 9.54
CA PHE A 60 12.93 -6.87 8.54
C PHE A 60 11.55 -7.02 9.20
N PRO A 61 10.52 -6.27 8.77
CA PRO A 61 9.23 -6.17 9.46
C PRO A 61 8.32 -7.38 9.19
N LYS A 62 8.74 -8.56 9.64
CA LYS A 62 7.94 -9.79 9.64
C LYS A 62 7.28 -9.98 11.00
N ASN A 63 6.08 -10.55 11.03
CA ASN A 63 5.42 -11.01 12.25
C ASN A 63 5.53 -12.55 12.35
N PRO A 64 6.44 -13.09 13.20
CA PRO A 64 6.63 -14.54 13.34
C PRO A 64 5.40 -15.24 13.92
N MET A 65 4.63 -14.56 14.78
CA MET A 65 3.45 -15.12 15.45
C MET A 65 2.31 -15.42 14.47
N LEU A 66 2.25 -14.70 13.35
CA LEU A 66 1.24 -14.85 12.31
C LEU A 66 1.77 -15.57 11.05
N GLY A 67 2.79 -16.42 11.18
CA GLY A 67 3.33 -17.18 10.05
C GLY A 67 4.29 -16.40 9.14
N ARG A 68 5.01 -15.40 9.69
CA ARG A 68 5.95 -14.51 8.98
C ARG A 68 5.28 -13.60 7.93
N ASN A 69 4.03 -13.24 8.17
CA ASN A 69 3.34 -12.21 7.40
C ASN A 69 3.99 -10.84 7.59
N ILE A 70 3.86 -9.97 6.58
CA ILE A 70 4.57 -8.69 6.48
C ILE A 70 3.53 -7.57 6.50
N PRO A 71 3.40 -6.82 7.60
CA PRO A 71 2.53 -5.66 7.64
C PRO A 71 2.96 -4.58 6.64
N THR A 72 2.05 -4.12 5.78
CA THR A 72 2.37 -3.19 4.68
C THR A 72 2.91 -1.87 5.19
N LYS A 73 2.31 -1.31 6.25
CA LYS A 73 2.75 -0.04 6.82
C LYS A 73 4.22 -0.11 7.27
N GLN A 74 4.57 -1.15 8.03
CA GLN A 74 5.91 -1.36 8.54
C GLN A 74 6.91 -1.68 7.41
N LEU A 75 6.48 -2.38 6.35
CA LEU A 75 7.32 -2.59 5.17
C LEU A 75 7.69 -1.26 4.50
N LEU A 76 6.72 -0.38 4.30
CA LEU A 76 6.97 0.94 3.70
C LEU A 76 7.88 1.81 4.58
N GLU A 77 7.63 1.85 5.89
CA GLU A 77 8.51 2.54 6.85
C GLU A 77 9.94 1.97 6.82
N TRP A 78 10.08 0.64 6.73
CA TRP A 78 11.38 -0.01 6.63
C TRP A 78 12.11 0.34 5.32
N ILE A 79 11.39 0.46 4.19
CA ILE A 79 11.97 0.92 2.92
C ILE A 79 12.51 2.35 3.06
N ASP A 80 11.73 3.25 3.65
CA ASP A 80 12.15 4.63 3.85
C ASP A 80 13.39 4.72 4.74
N LEU A 81 13.45 3.92 5.81
CA LEU A 81 14.61 3.84 6.72
C LEU A 81 15.87 3.29 6.04
N HIS A 82 15.71 2.45 5.03
CA HIS A 82 16.81 1.82 4.29
C HIS A 82 17.13 2.51 2.96
N THR A 83 16.52 3.67 2.70
CA THR A 83 16.84 4.51 1.56
C THR A 83 17.76 5.64 2.02
N GLU A 84 19.04 5.60 1.64
CA GLU A 84 20.04 6.60 2.09
C GLU A 84 19.63 8.04 1.77
N TRP A 85 18.99 8.26 0.61
CA TRP A 85 18.47 9.58 0.23
C TRP A 85 17.51 10.16 1.28
N MET A 86 16.63 9.34 1.88
CA MET A 86 15.68 9.80 2.91
C MET A 86 16.38 10.28 4.17
N LYS A 87 17.48 9.63 4.56
CA LYS A 87 18.29 10.03 5.73
C LYS A 87 19.01 11.35 5.50
N GLU A 88 19.53 11.55 4.30
CA GLU A 88 20.35 12.71 3.95
C GLU A 88 19.52 13.96 3.64
N ASN A 89 18.28 13.79 3.14
CA ASN A 89 17.51 14.89 2.56
C ASN A 89 16.20 15.21 3.31
N THR A 90 15.85 14.45 4.35
CA THR A 90 14.60 14.67 5.08
C THR A 90 14.76 14.57 6.60
N ASP A 91 13.97 15.35 7.34
CA ASP A 91 13.83 15.23 8.80
C ASP A 91 12.71 14.26 9.21
N TYR A 92 12.24 13.40 8.29
CA TYR A 92 11.08 12.51 8.49
C TYR A 92 11.19 11.66 9.75
N PHE A 93 12.40 11.14 10.04
CA PHE A 93 12.68 10.32 11.22
C PHE A 93 13.04 11.11 12.48
N LYS A 94 13.21 12.44 12.39
CA LYS A 94 13.53 13.31 13.55
C LYS A 94 12.28 13.84 14.25
N LYS A 95 11.11 13.77 13.62
CA LYS A 95 9.83 14.30 14.15
C LYS A 95 9.19 13.47 15.28
N GLY A 96 9.99 12.72 16.03
CA GLY A 96 9.52 11.72 17.00
C GLY A 96 9.85 11.96 18.48
N VAL A 97 10.26 13.15 18.90
CA VAL A 97 10.45 13.48 20.33
C VAL A 97 9.81 14.82 20.66
N THR A 98 8.48 14.84 20.68
CA THR A 98 7.69 15.77 21.51
C THR A 98 6.32 15.15 21.71
N ALA A 99 6.17 14.45 22.83
CA ALA A 99 4.92 14.26 23.56
C ALA A 99 5.26 14.41 25.04
#